data_AF-A0A4P9YFT1-F1
#
_entry.id   AF-A0A4P9YFT1-F1
#
_cell.length_a   1.000
_cell.length_b   1.000
_cell.length_c   1.000
_cell.angle_alpha   90.00
_cell.angle_beta   90.00
_cell.angle_gamma   90.00
#
_symmetry.space_group_name_H-M   'P 1'
#
loop_
_entity.id
_entity.type
_entity.pdbx_description
1 polymer ?
#
loop_
_entity_poly.entity_id
_entity_poly.type
_entity_poly.pdbx_seq_one_letter_code
_entity_poly.pdbx_strand_id
1 'polypeptide(L)'
;MNISPELQDYLKTQNPEGTDLPAPRLSSQQLEQVAGVLDQRYSGKGNIKVADPDFFTGDSKKLPSFIRQINFVFEAQKEKFTSDRLKVIFAASYLRGSAAKWL
;
A
#
# COMPACT_ATOMS: atom_id res chain seq x y z
N MET A 1 -16.22 31.95 -3.35
CA MET A 1 -15.01 31.78 -4.18
C MET A 1 -15.45 31.81 -5.63
N ASN A 2 -15.05 32.84 -6.38
CA ASN A 2 -15.48 33.06 -7.77
C ASN A 2 -14.48 32.33 -8.68
N ILE A 3 -14.97 31.37 -9.47
CA ILE A 3 -14.13 30.51 -10.31
C ILE A 3 -13.83 31.26 -11.62
N SER A 4 -12.56 31.29 -12.03
CA SER A 4 -12.07 32.05 -13.19
C SER A 4 -12.78 31.66 -14.50
N PRO A 5 -13.08 32.63 -15.38
CA PRO A 5 -13.88 32.43 -16.60
C PRO A 5 -13.22 31.51 -17.63
N GLU A 6 -11.89 31.34 -17.59
CA GLU A 6 -11.18 30.44 -18.50
C GLU A 6 -11.51 28.96 -18.27
N LEU A 7 -11.86 28.58 -17.04
CA LEU A 7 -12.31 27.22 -16.74
C LEU A 7 -13.74 26.96 -17.21
N GLN A 8 -14.52 27.98 -17.54
CA GLN A 8 -15.86 27.82 -18.11
C GLN A 8 -15.81 27.50 -19.61
N ASP A 9 -14.82 28.06 -20.31
CA ASP A 9 -14.60 27.79 -21.74
C ASP A 9 -14.08 26.35 -21.93
N TYR A 10 -13.13 25.93 -21.09
CA TYR A 10 -12.60 24.57 -21.12
C TYR A 10 -13.66 23.48 -20.89
N LEU A 11 -14.69 23.77 -20.08
CA LEU A 11 -15.83 22.88 -19.86
C LEU A 11 -16.84 22.86 -21.02
N LYS A 12 -16.89 23.91 -21.84
CA LYS A 12 -17.72 23.95 -23.06
C LYS A 12 -17.08 23.21 -24.22
N THR A 13 -15.75 23.20 -24.31
CA THR A 13 -15.00 22.58 -25.41
C THR A 13 -14.94 21.04 -25.32
N GLN A 14 -15.32 20.46 -24.18
CA GLN A 14 -15.31 19.00 -23.95
C GLN A 14 -16.55 18.26 -24.51
N ASN A 15 -17.42 18.91 -25.28
CA ASN A 15 -18.54 18.19 -25.90
C ASN A 15 -19.04 18.79 -27.23
N PRO A 16 -18.28 18.64 -28.33
CA PRO A 16 -18.85 18.76 -29.66
C PRO A 16 -19.36 17.40 -30.13
N GLU A 17 -20.65 17.36 -30.45
CA GLU A 17 -21.27 16.47 -31.44
C GLU A 17 -21.66 15.04 -31.01
N GLY A 18 -22.95 14.78 -31.21
CA GLY A 18 -23.65 13.57 -30.80
C GLY A 18 -23.11 12.31 -31.47
N THR A 19 -22.80 11.33 -30.63
CA THR A 19 -22.84 9.92 -30.99
C THR A 19 -23.78 9.24 -30.01
N ASP A 20 -24.87 8.72 -30.54
CA ASP A 20 -26.03 8.15 -29.84
C ASP A 20 -25.69 6.79 -29.20
N LEU A 21 -24.88 6.83 -28.13
CA LEU A 21 -24.69 5.69 -27.24
C LEU A 21 -25.07 6.14 -25.84
N PRO A 22 -26.14 5.58 -25.23
CA PRO A 22 -26.41 5.81 -23.83
C PRO A 22 -25.25 5.19 -23.05
N ALA A 23 -24.32 6.02 -22.58
CA ALA A 23 -23.41 5.60 -21.52
C ALA A 23 -24.32 5.07 -20.40
N PRO A 24 -24.17 3.81 -19.96
CA PRO A 24 -25.04 3.25 -18.93
C PRO A 24 -24.91 4.14 -17.71
N ARG A 25 -25.92 4.97 -17.46
CA ARG A 25 -26.02 5.81 -16.28
C ARG A 25 -26.27 4.87 -15.12
N LEU A 26 -25.18 4.36 -14.54
CA LEU A 26 -25.22 3.70 -13.25
C LEU A 26 -25.93 4.67 -12.30
N SER A 27 -27.09 4.27 -11.78
CA SER A 27 -27.80 5.08 -10.79
C SER A 27 -26.90 5.33 -9.58
N SER A 28 -27.14 6.40 -8.82
CA SER A 28 -26.38 6.69 -7.60
C SER A 28 -26.33 5.49 -6.65
N GLN A 29 -27.44 4.73 -6.57
CA GLN A 29 -27.54 3.48 -5.81
C GLN A 29 -26.63 2.37 -6.37
N GLN A 30 -26.51 2.26 -7.69
CA GLN A 30 -25.56 1.33 -8.33
C GLN A 30 -24.12 1.78 -8.16
N LEU A 31 -23.83 3.10 -8.15
CA LEU A 31 -22.49 3.64 -7.89
C LEU A 31 -22.00 3.32 -6.47
N GLU A 32 -22.87 3.43 -5.46
CA GLU A 32 -22.56 3.00 -4.09
C GLU A 32 -22.38 1.49 -3.99
N GLN A 33 -23.19 0.69 -4.70
CA GLN A 33 -23.04 -0.76 -4.72
C GLN A 33 -21.73 -1.21 -5.39
N VAL A 34 -21.33 -0.61 -6.51
CA VAL A 34 -20.03 -0.94 -7.15
C VAL A 34 -18.85 -0.44 -6.32
N ALA A 35 -18.96 0.72 -5.67
CA ALA A 35 -17.95 1.21 -4.74
C ALA A 35 -17.78 0.26 -3.54
N GLY A 36 -18.88 -0.23 -2.96
CA GLY A 36 -18.87 -1.23 -1.89
C GLY A 36 -18.31 -2.58 -2.33
N VAL A 37 -18.59 -3.03 -3.55
CA VAL A 37 -18.02 -4.28 -4.10
C VAL A 37 -16.54 -4.14 -4.40
N LEU A 38 -16.07 -2.98 -4.87
CA LEU A 38 -14.65 -2.70 -5.07
C LEU A 38 -13.94 -2.63 -3.71
N ASP A 39 -14.47 -1.89 -2.75
CA ASP A 39 -13.94 -1.84 -1.38
C ASP A 39 -13.86 -3.24 -0.78
N GLN A 40 -14.88 -4.08 -0.99
CA GLN A 40 -14.89 -5.45 -0.50
C GLN A 40 -13.89 -6.40 -1.21
N ARG A 41 -13.54 -6.12 -2.48
CA ARG A 41 -12.48 -6.84 -3.21
C ARG A 41 -11.06 -6.36 -2.85
N TYR A 42 -10.91 -5.12 -2.39
CA TYR A 42 -9.67 -4.60 -1.81
C TYR A 42 -9.60 -4.78 -0.28
N SER A 43 -10.71 -5.11 0.37
CA SER A 43 -10.86 -5.53 1.78
C SER A 43 -10.57 -7.03 1.95
N GLY A 44 -9.75 -7.57 1.05
CA GLY A 44 -8.86 -8.62 1.48
C GLY A 44 -8.02 -8.04 2.62
N LYS A 45 -8.30 -8.45 3.85
CA LYS A 45 -7.29 -8.63 4.91
C LYS A 45 -6.22 -9.63 4.45
N GLY A 46 -5.72 -9.45 3.23
CA GLY A 46 -4.71 -10.23 2.56
C GLY A 46 -3.40 -9.64 3.03
N ASN A 47 -2.94 -10.16 4.17
CA ASN A 47 -1.58 -9.96 4.61
C ASN A 47 -0.65 -10.21 3.41
N ILE A 48 0.06 -9.18 2.94
CA ILE A 48 0.92 -9.30 1.77
C ILE A 48 1.96 -10.37 2.10
N LYS A 49 1.95 -11.46 1.34
CA LYS A 49 2.88 -12.56 1.54
C LYS A 49 4.27 -12.09 1.14
N VAL A 50 5.08 -11.78 2.13
CA VAL A 50 6.49 -11.43 1.99
C VAL A 50 7.35 -12.64 2.34
N ALA A 51 8.51 -12.75 1.68
CA ALA A 51 9.49 -13.76 2.02
C ALA A 51 10.07 -13.48 3.43
N ASP A 52 10.44 -14.55 4.12
CA ASP A 52 11.14 -14.42 5.40
C ASP A 52 12.52 -13.80 5.20
N PRO A 53 12.99 -12.97 6.15
CA PRO A 53 14.34 -12.40 6.10
C PRO A 53 15.43 -13.45 6.23
N ASP A 54 16.60 -13.17 5.66
CA ASP A 54 17.81 -13.94 5.88
C ASP A 54 18.40 -13.69 7.27
N PHE A 55 19.09 -14.69 7.82
CA PHE A 55 19.85 -14.51 9.06
C PHE A 55 21.02 -13.54 8.86
N PHE A 56 21.22 -12.63 9.82
CA PHE A 56 22.30 -11.66 9.79
C PHE A 56 23.41 -12.02 10.77
N THR A 57 24.63 -12.18 10.26
CA THR A 57 25.79 -12.65 11.04
C THR A 57 26.73 -11.53 11.50
N GLY A 58 26.49 -10.28 11.09
CA GLY A 58 27.33 -9.12 11.41
C GLY A 58 28.17 -8.57 10.24
N ASP A 59 28.02 -9.10 9.03
CA ASP A 59 28.72 -8.58 7.84
C ASP A 59 28.15 -7.22 7.40
N SER A 60 28.93 -6.16 7.56
CA SER A 60 28.51 -4.79 7.23
C SER A 60 28.08 -4.61 5.77
N LYS A 61 28.62 -5.42 4.83
CA LYS A 61 28.23 -5.36 3.42
C LYS A 61 26.81 -5.86 3.19
N LYS A 62 26.31 -6.75 4.06
CA LYS A 62 24.96 -7.33 3.98
C LYS A 62 23.93 -6.59 4.83
N LEU A 63 24.38 -5.68 5.70
CA LEU A 63 23.51 -4.92 6.60
C LEU A 63 22.41 -4.16 5.85
N PRO A 64 22.67 -3.41 4.76
CA PRO A 64 21.60 -2.68 4.06
C PRO A 64 20.50 -3.61 3.52
N SER A 65 20.89 -4.76 2.98
CA SER A 65 19.95 -5.76 2.46
C SER A 65 19.10 -6.37 3.59
N PHE A 66 19.72 -6.71 4.71
CA PHE A 66 19.02 -7.23 5.89
C PHE A 66 17.97 -6.24 6.41
N ILE A 67 18.34 -4.97 6.61
CA ILE A 67 17.41 -3.93 7.07
C ILE A 67 16.24 -3.75 6.08
N ARG A 68 16.50 -3.82 4.77
CA ARG A 68 15.44 -3.73 3.77
C ARG A 68 14.45 -4.89 3.86
N GLN A 69 14.94 -6.12 4.01
CA GLN A 69 14.08 -7.32 4.15
C GLN A 69 13.20 -7.22 5.41
N ILE A 70 13.79 -6.79 6.54
CA ILE A 70 13.06 -6.58 7.79
C ILE A 70 11.95 -5.52 7.63
N ASN A 71 12.25 -4.40 6.97
CA ASN A 71 11.27 -3.35 6.72
C ASN A 71 10.12 -3.82 5.82
N PHE A 72 10.38 -4.65 4.81
CA PHE A 72 9.30 -5.23 4.00
C PHE A 72 8.35 -6.08 4.83
N VAL A 73 8.87 -6.84 5.81
CA VAL A 73 8.03 -7.61 6.73
C VAL A 73 7.16 -6.71 7.60
N PHE A 74 7.72 -5.63 8.15
CA PHE A 74 6.95 -4.69 8.96
C PHE A 74 5.86 -3.97 8.15
N GLU A 75 6.16 -3.58 6.91
CA GLU A 75 5.20 -2.92 6.03
C GLU A 75 4.09 -3.87 5.55
N ALA A 76 4.42 -5.14 5.29
CA ALA A 76 3.44 -6.13 4.87
C ALA A 76 2.55 -6.63 6.01
N GLN A 77 3.08 -6.63 7.23
CA GLN A 77 2.42 -7.21 8.42
C GLN A 77 2.18 -6.17 9.51
N LYS A 78 1.78 -4.94 9.15
CA LYS A 78 1.58 -3.82 10.10
C LYS A 78 0.70 -4.18 11.29
N GLU A 79 -0.35 -4.97 11.07
CA GLU A 79 -1.27 -5.42 12.13
C GLU A 79 -0.58 -6.31 13.19
N LYS A 80 0.50 -7.02 12.84
CA LYS A 80 1.28 -7.85 13.78
C LYS A 80 2.33 -7.02 14.54
N PHE A 81 2.85 -5.96 13.92
CA PHE A 81 3.95 -5.15 14.45
C PHE A 81 3.45 -3.78 14.93
N THR A 82 2.55 -3.81 15.92
CA THR A 82 1.89 -2.61 16.48
C THR A 82 2.78 -1.75 17.37
N SER A 83 3.93 -2.26 17.79
CA SER A 83 4.91 -1.52 18.60
C SER A 83 6.33 -1.75 18.13
N ASP A 84 7.18 -0.75 18.34
CA ASP A 84 8.60 -0.86 17.99
C ASP A 84 9.31 -1.94 18.81
N ARG A 85 8.84 -2.23 20.03
CA ARG A 85 9.33 -3.36 20.83
C ARG A 85 9.18 -4.69 20.09
N LEU A 86 8.03 -4.94 19.46
CA LEU A 86 7.80 -6.17 18.70
C LEU A 86 8.68 -6.24 17.45
N LYS A 87 8.88 -5.10 16.78
CA LYS A 87 9.80 -4.99 15.63
C LYS A 87 11.24 -5.32 16.04
N VAL A 88 11.71 -4.78 17.14
CA VAL A 88 13.07 -5.03 17.66
C VAL A 88 13.24 -6.50 18.05
N ILE A 89 12.30 -7.09 18.78
CA ILE A 89 12.34 -8.52 19.13
C ILE A 89 12.39 -9.40 17.88
N PHE A 90 11.58 -9.08 16.88
CA PHE A 90 11.58 -9.80 15.61
C PHE A 90 12.92 -9.67 14.90
N ALA A 91 13.43 -8.47 14.68
CA ALA A 91 14.73 -8.26 14.03
C ALA A 91 15.88 -8.96 14.79
N ALA A 92 15.86 -8.89 16.12
CA ALA A 92 16.83 -9.56 17.00
C ALA A 92 16.80 -11.08 16.83
N SER A 93 15.63 -11.68 16.60
CA SER A 93 15.47 -13.13 16.40
C SER A 93 16.18 -13.66 15.15
N TYR A 94 16.54 -12.79 14.19
CA TYR A 94 17.30 -13.14 12.99
C TYR A 94 18.82 -12.88 13.11
N LEU A 95 19.29 -12.37 14.24
CA LEU A 95 20.73 -12.18 14.47
C LEU A 95 21.42 -13.51 14.80
N ARG A 96 22.55 -13.78 14.17
CA ARG A 96 23.37 -14.98 14.35
C ARG A 96 24.85 -14.62 14.47
N GLY A 97 25.68 -15.58 14.86
CA GLY A 97 27.14 -15.41 14.87
C GLY A 97 27.60 -14.19 15.68
N SER A 98 28.45 -13.35 15.08
CA SER A 98 28.98 -12.15 15.75
C SER A 98 27.90 -11.12 16.09
N ALA A 99 26.87 -10.98 15.25
CA ALA A 99 25.76 -10.04 15.52
C ALA A 99 24.88 -10.48 16.70
N ALA A 100 24.80 -11.78 17.00
CA ALA A 100 24.05 -12.26 18.16
C ALA A 100 24.62 -11.75 19.49
N LYS A 101 25.89 -11.33 19.53
CA LYS A 101 26.56 -10.77 20.71
C LYS A 101 26.18 -9.30 21.00
N TRP A 102 25.42 -8.66 20.12
CA TRP A 102 24.97 -7.28 20.31
C TRP A 102 23.73 -7.16 21.20
N LEU A 103 23.06 -8.30 21.43
CA LEU A 103 21.91 -8.44 22.32
C LEU A 103 22.40 -8.74 23.74
#